data_AF-A0A6P0SF50-F1
#
_entry.id   AF-A0A6P0SF50-F1
#
_cell.length_a   1.000
_cell.length_b   1.000
_cell.length_c   1.000
_cell.angle_alpha   90.00
_cell.angle_beta   90.00
_cell.angle_gamma   90.00
#
_symmetry.space_group_name_H-M   'P 1'
#
loop_
_entity.id
_entity.type
_entity.pdbx_description
1 polymer ?
#
loop_
_entity_poly.entity_id
_entity_poly.type
_entity_poly.pdbx_seq_one_letter_code
_entity_poly.pdbx_strand_id
1 'polypeptide(L)'
;AVVMCFYAALHWINDYASRQGEKIDNFGASDSSQHSARWKYVKKLARAKNWGDLQDAYETLFRASITARYLKDLEGLDCSAREHYAKYGVDFAFDCLKTIKNRLES
;
A
#
# COMPACT_ATOMS: atom_id res chain seq x y z
N ALA A 1 -6.90 -3.76 -11.70
CA ALA A 1 -6.40 -2.44 -11.30
C ALA A 1 -5.83 -2.44 -9.88
N VAL A 2 -6.63 -2.73 -8.85
CA VAL A 2 -6.25 -2.66 -7.42
C VAL A 2 -4.90 -3.33 -7.08
N VAL A 3 -4.74 -4.61 -7.41
CA VAL A 3 -3.51 -5.37 -7.11
C VAL A 3 -2.28 -4.74 -7.77
N MET A 4 -2.39 -4.28 -9.02
CA MET A 4 -1.30 -3.62 -9.73
C MET A 4 -0.95 -2.25 -9.12
N CYS A 5 -1.96 -1.49 -8.66
CA CYS A 5 -1.71 -0.23 -7.96
C CYS A 5 -0.95 -0.45 -6.65
N PHE A 6 -1.28 -1.52 -5.92
CA PHE A 6 -0.53 -1.88 -4.72
C PHE A 6 0.92 -2.31 -5.05
N TYR A 7 1.15 -3.14 -6.08
CA TYR A 7 2.52 -3.47 -6.49
C TYR A 7 3.32 -2.24 -6.93
N ALA A 8 2.71 -1.32 -7.68
CA ALA A 8 3.35 -0.06 -8.03
C ALA A 8 3.73 0.75 -6.78
N ALA A 9 2.83 0.85 -5.79
CA ALA A 9 3.13 1.51 -4.52
C ALA A 9 4.32 0.86 -3.77
N LEU A 10 4.42 -0.47 -3.77
CA LEU A 10 5.58 -1.17 -3.18
C LEU A 10 6.90 -0.77 -3.85
N HIS A 11 6.91 -0.65 -5.18
CA HIS A 11 8.10 -0.23 -5.92
C HIS A 11 8.47 1.22 -5.62
N TRP A 12 7.50 2.12 -5.56
CA TRP A 12 7.72 3.52 -5.18
C TRP A 12 8.32 3.68 -3.78
N ILE A 13 7.81 2.91 -2.80
CA ILE A 13 8.36 2.91 -1.44
C ILE A 13 9.80 2.38 -1.40
N ASN A 14 10.09 1.29 -2.12
CA ASN A 14 11.45 0.74 -2.18
C ASN A 14 12.44 1.69 -2.85
N ASP A 15 12.04 2.31 -3.97
CA ASP A 15 12.85 3.28 -4.69
C ASP A 15 13.18 4.48 -3.81
N TYR A 16 12.17 5.06 -3.15
CA TYR A 16 12.38 6.18 -2.26
C TYR A 16 13.33 5.81 -1.11
N ALA A 17 13.11 4.67 -0.44
CA ALA A 17 14.02 4.20 0.61
C ALA A 17 15.46 4.07 0.11
N SER A 18 15.63 3.49 -1.08
CA SER A 18 16.94 3.36 -1.73
C SER A 18 17.59 4.72 -1.98
N ARG A 19 16.84 5.72 -2.47
CA ARG A 19 17.33 7.10 -2.68
C ARG A 19 17.73 7.80 -1.39
N GLN A 20 17.08 7.47 -0.27
CA GLN A 20 17.45 7.98 1.06
C GLN A 20 18.59 7.20 1.72
N GLY A 21 19.15 6.18 1.06
CA GLY A 21 20.17 5.30 1.65
C GLY A 21 19.64 4.36 2.74
N GLU A 22 18.32 4.17 2.80
CA GLU A 22 17.65 3.32 3.78
C GLU A 22 17.34 1.95 3.17
N LYS A 23 17.62 0.86 3.91
CA LYS A 23 17.23 -0.49 3.52
C LYS A 23 15.92 -0.86 4.21
N ILE A 24 14.89 -1.21 3.43
CA ILE A 24 13.58 -1.65 3.94
C ILE A 24 13.73 -2.81 4.93
N ASP A 25 14.67 -3.73 4.69
CA ASP A 25 14.91 -4.88 5.56
C ASP A 25 15.30 -4.49 6.99
N ASN A 26 15.90 -3.30 7.18
CA ASN A 26 16.27 -2.80 8.51
C ASN A 26 15.05 -2.41 9.36
N PHE A 27 13.86 -2.31 8.75
CA PHE A 27 12.61 -2.04 9.45
C PHE A 27 11.90 -3.33 9.87
N GLY A 28 12.38 -4.48 9.41
CA GLY A 28 11.89 -5.79 9.80
C GLY A 28 12.61 -6.37 11.02
N ALA A 29 11.92 -7.23 11.77
CA ALA A 29 12.59 -8.26 12.56
C ALA A 29 13.00 -9.42 11.63
N SER A 30 13.90 -10.31 12.08
CA SER A 30 14.38 -11.46 11.30
C SER A 30 13.26 -12.30 10.67
N ASP A 31 12.12 -12.39 11.37
CA ASP A 31 10.99 -13.25 11.00
C ASP A 31 9.80 -12.44 10.44
N SER A 32 9.99 -11.13 10.24
CA SER A 32 8.90 -10.26 9.82
C SER A 32 8.74 -10.27 8.30
N SER A 33 7.49 -10.20 7.83
CA SER A 33 7.22 -10.16 6.40
C SER A 33 7.79 -8.88 5.77
N GLN A 34 8.23 -9.01 4.53
CA GLN A 34 8.62 -7.91 3.66
C GLN A 34 7.57 -6.78 3.61
N HIS A 35 6.29 -7.11 3.71
CA HIS A 35 5.23 -6.11 3.80
C HIS A 35 5.25 -5.35 5.13
N SER A 36 5.42 -6.05 6.26
CA SER A 36 5.46 -5.43 7.59
C SER A 36 6.64 -4.45 7.74
N ALA A 37 7.79 -4.77 7.14
CA ALA A 37 8.94 -3.88 7.09
C ALA A 37 8.63 -2.58 6.32
N ARG A 38 7.99 -2.69 5.14
CA ARG A 38 7.53 -1.53 4.36
C ARG A 38 6.48 -0.70 5.09
N TRP A 39 5.52 -1.34 5.77
CA TRP A 39 4.52 -0.61 6.54
C TRP A 39 5.15 0.18 7.69
N LYS A 40 6.11 -0.41 8.41
CA LYS A 40 6.89 0.30 9.44
C LYS A 40 7.68 1.46 8.86
N TYR A 41 8.29 1.26 7.69
CA TYR A 41 8.98 2.31 6.95
C TYR A 41 8.04 3.47 6.60
N VAL A 42 6.91 3.18 5.96
CA VAL A 42 5.87 4.17 5.62
C VAL A 42 5.41 4.92 6.86
N LYS A 43 5.14 4.22 7.97
CA LYS A 43 4.71 4.84 9.23
C LYS A 43 5.77 5.77 9.82
N LYS A 44 7.05 5.37 9.80
CA LYS A 44 8.17 6.23 10.21
C LYS A 44 8.21 7.49 9.33
N LEU A 45 8.17 7.30 8.01
CA LEU A 45 8.27 8.38 7.04
C LEU A 45 7.11 9.38 7.18
N ALA A 46 5.88 8.87 7.25
CA ALA A 46 4.67 9.65 7.47
C ALA A 46 4.76 10.50 8.74
N ARG A 47 5.23 9.92 9.85
CA ARG A 47 5.44 10.66 11.10
C ARG A 47 6.54 11.72 10.97
N ALA A 48 7.68 11.38 10.38
CA ALA A 48 8.83 12.27 10.29
C ALA A 48 8.57 13.48 9.38
N LYS A 49 7.77 13.30 8.33
CA LYS A 49 7.45 14.33 7.33
C LYS A 49 6.06 14.95 7.49
N ASN A 50 5.29 14.52 8.49
CA ASN A 50 3.89 14.87 8.67
C ASN A 50 3.01 14.56 7.42
N TRP A 51 3.23 13.39 6.82
CA TRP A 51 2.49 12.89 5.65
C TRP A 51 1.51 11.78 6.05
N GLY A 52 0.49 12.14 6.83
CA GLY A 52 -0.55 11.18 7.25
C GLY A 52 -1.26 10.53 6.05
N ASP A 53 -1.48 11.31 5.00
CA ASP A 53 -2.08 10.87 3.74
C ASP A 53 -1.26 9.77 3.02
N LEU A 54 0.07 9.78 3.14
CA LEU A 54 0.92 8.71 2.62
C LEU A 54 0.63 7.38 3.33
N GLN A 55 0.50 7.41 4.66
CA GLN A 55 0.21 6.23 5.45
C GLN A 55 -1.19 5.69 5.11
N ASP A 56 -2.19 6.58 5.08
CA ASP A 56 -3.58 6.21 4.80
C ASP A 56 -3.73 5.63 3.39
N ALA A 57 -3.11 6.25 2.38
CA ALA A 57 -3.12 5.76 1.01
C ALA A 57 -2.46 4.37 0.87
N TYR A 58 -1.32 4.15 1.53
CA TYR A 58 -0.62 2.86 1.49
C TYR A 58 -1.44 1.76 2.18
N GLU A 59 -2.01 2.06 3.37
CA GLU A 59 -2.82 1.10 4.11
C GLU A 59 -4.12 0.75 3.35
N THR A 60 -4.74 1.74 2.72
CA THR A 60 -5.94 1.55 1.89
C THR A 60 -5.66 0.63 0.71
N LEU A 61 -4.57 0.87 -0.04
CA LEU A 61 -4.16 0.00 -1.14
C LEU A 61 -3.82 -1.41 -0.66
N PHE A 62 -3.16 -1.55 0.49
CA PHE A 62 -2.86 -2.86 1.05
C PHE A 62 -4.14 -3.63 1.36
N ARG A 63 -5.07 -3.05 2.13
CA ARG A 63 -6.33 -3.71 2.48
C ARG A 63 -7.10 -4.11 1.23
N ALA A 64 -7.26 -3.19 0.28
CA ALA A 64 -7.93 -3.48 -0.98
C ALA A 64 -7.21 -4.59 -1.78
N SER A 65 -5.87 -4.65 -1.76
CA SER A 65 -5.13 -5.72 -2.42
C SER A 65 -5.37 -7.10 -1.78
N ILE A 66 -5.53 -7.14 -0.46
CA ILE A 66 -5.81 -8.35 0.30
C ILE A 66 -7.25 -8.82 0.05
N THR A 67 -8.22 -7.91 0.05
CA THR A 67 -9.60 -8.20 -0.38
C THR A 67 -9.63 -8.72 -1.82
N ALA A 68 -8.93 -8.07 -2.74
CA ALA A 68 -8.90 -8.48 -4.15
C ALA A 68 -8.30 -9.87 -4.37
N ARG A 69 -7.35 -10.29 -3.53
CA ARG A 69 -6.61 -11.55 -3.70
C ARG A 69 -7.18 -12.71 -2.91
N TYR A 70 -7.66 -12.43 -1.71
CA TYR A 70 -8.05 -13.45 -0.73
C TYR A 70 -9.51 -13.37 -0.32
N LEU A 71 -10.28 -12.43 -0.89
CA LEU A 71 -11.66 -12.14 -0.48
C LEU A 71 -11.79 -11.78 1.00
N LYS A 72 -10.69 -11.38 1.64
CA LYS A 72 -10.70 -10.91 3.01
C LYS A 72 -11.63 -9.70 3.10
N ASP A 73 -12.46 -9.67 4.15
CA ASP A 73 -13.55 -8.71 4.35
C ASP A 73 -14.79 -8.94 3.46
N LEU A 74 -14.76 -9.94 2.56
CA LEU A 74 -15.91 -10.40 1.76
C LEU A 74 -16.31 -11.84 2.09
N GLU A 75 -15.70 -12.47 3.10
CA GLU A 75 -15.85 -13.90 3.44
C GLU A 75 -17.29 -14.34 3.73
N GLY A 76 -18.16 -13.40 4.13
CA GLY A 76 -19.60 -13.63 4.36
C GLY A 76 -20.51 -13.11 3.25
N LEU A 77 -19.96 -12.58 2.17
CA LEU A 77 -20.71 -12.06 1.03
C LEU A 77 -20.58 -13.05 -0.13
N ASP A 78 -21.71 -13.42 -0.73
CA ASP A 78 -21.74 -14.23 -1.95
C ASP A 78 -21.39 -13.34 -3.15
N CYS A 79 -20.13 -12.88 -3.21
CA CYS A 79 -19.61 -12.08 -4.31
C CYS A 79 -18.12 -12.30 -4.51
N SER A 80 -17.71 -12.29 -5.77
CA SER A 80 -16.30 -12.25 -6.15
C SER A 80 -15.72 -10.85 -5.99
N ALA A 81 -14.39 -10.76 -5.85
CA ALA A 81 -13.68 -9.49 -5.90
C ALA A 81 -13.99 -8.70 -7.19
N ARG A 82 -14.22 -9.40 -8.31
CA ARG A 82 -14.58 -8.76 -9.59
C ARG A 82 -15.93 -8.06 -9.50
N GLU A 83 -16.94 -8.72 -8.96
CA GLU A 83 -18.27 -8.14 -8.78
C GLU A 83 -18.24 -6.99 -7.78
N HIS A 84 -17.51 -7.17 -6.67
CA HIS A 84 -17.30 -6.12 -5.69
C HIS A 84 -16.72 -4.85 -6.33
N TYR A 85 -15.57 -4.96 -7.01
CA TYR A 85 -14.92 -3.78 -7.62
C TYR A 85 -15.61 -3.27 -8.88
N ALA A 86 -16.41 -4.09 -9.56
CA ALA A 86 -17.29 -3.59 -10.63
C ALA A 86 -18.40 -2.70 -10.07
N LYS A 87 -18.91 -3.01 -8.87
CA LYS A 87 -19.98 -2.25 -8.21
C LYS A 87 -19.46 -0.97 -7.54
N TYR A 88 -18.34 -1.05 -6.83
CA TYR A 88 -17.80 0.06 -6.03
C TYR A 88 -16.71 0.87 -6.74
N GLY A 89 -16.25 0.41 -7.90
CA GLY A 89 -15.19 1.06 -8.67
C GLY A 89 -13.79 0.81 -8.11
N VAL A 90 -12.79 1.30 -8.86
CA VAL A 90 -11.36 1.16 -8.53
C VAL A 90 -10.62 2.48 -8.52
N ASP A 91 -11.32 3.61 -8.69
CA ASP A 91 -10.72 4.95 -8.81
C ASP A 91 -9.92 5.33 -7.57
N PHE A 92 -10.42 4.94 -6.39
CA PHE A 92 -9.70 5.13 -5.12
C PHE A 92 -8.29 4.53 -5.14
N ALA A 93 -8.07 3.42 -5.87
CA ALA A 93 -6.76 2.78 -5.94
C ALA A 93 -5.78 3.62 -6.77
N PHE A 94 -6.26 4.26 -7.83
CA PHE A 94 -5.47 5.18 -8.63
C PHE A 94 -5.16 6.47 -7.85
N ASP A 95 -6.14 7.01 -7.12
CA ASP A 95 -5.96 8.19 -6.28
C ASP A 95 -4.94 7.93 -5.16
N CYS A 96 -5.04 6.79 -4.48
CA CYS A 96 -4.06 6.39 -3.48
C CYS A 96 -2.65 6.28 -4.07
N LEU A 97 -2.51 5.65 -5.25
CA LEU A 97 -1.21 5.54 -5.91
C LEU A 97 -0.65 6.92 -6.30
N LYS A 98 -1.50 7.83 -6.75
CA LYS A 98 -1.11 9.21 -7.07
C LYS A 98 -0.63 9.97 -5.83
N THR A 99 -1.34 9.85 -4.70
CA THR A 99 -0.91 10.43 -3.42
C THR A 99 0.46 9.92 -3.00
N ILE A 100 0.68 8.59 -3.08
CA ILE A 100 1.98 7.98 -2.77
C ILE A 100 3.08 8.54 -3.68
N LYS A 101 2.86 8.56 -5.00
CA LYS A 101 3.82 9.14 -5.95
C LYS A 101 4.17 10.57 -5.61
N ASN A 102 3.17 11.44 -5.48
CA ASN A 102 3.37 12.85 -5.22
C ASN A 102 4.23 13.07 -3.97
N ARG A 103 3.98 12.33 -2.88
CA ARG A 103 4.76 12.45 -1.64
C ARG A 103 6.21 11.99 -1.78
N LEU A 104 6.49 10.97 -2.59
CA LEU A 104 7.83 10.38 -2.72
C LEU A 104 8.66 10.99 -3.87
N GLU A 105 8.02 11.70 -4.79
CA GLU A 105 8.68 12.48 -5.85
C GLU A 105 8.98 13.93 -5.42
N SER A 106 8.34 14.41 -4.34
CA SER A 106 8.59 15.74 -3.73
C SER A 106 9.91 15.81 -2.98
#